data_AF-A0A9R0HZP9-F1
#
_entry.id   AF-A0A9R0HZP9-F1
#
_cell.length_a   1.000
_cell.length_b   1.000
_cell.length_c   1.000
_cell.angle_alpha   90.00
_cell.angle_beta   90.00
_cell.angle_gamma   90.00
#
_symmetry.space_group_name_H-M   'P 1'
#
loop_
_entity.id
_entity.type
_entity.pdbx_description
1 polymer ?
#
loop_
_entity_poly.entity_id
_entity_poly.type
_entity_poly.pdbx_seq_one_letter_code
_entity_poly.pdbx_strand_id
1 'polypeptide(L)'
;MASVPPELPPLPEAVEEQLGLICHEKSLLPADAVARRYLSEVGEQESFRILNIIRNSGEVRKLSGFIVHLVKNSRSPRSPLPASPTISPQGNTTSGKKRKMESDSPGGLSSVRRVCIFNSPTKIVERVDPPKSELDQSTVEEVCILNSPTKIEEKLHLLKSETDRVLDALEKLEFRKTFLILNYKGCAKLEDAVYGLSADKILSYQSLGMRDFENEIWNDFGRNICQQKERINKMNWETGERYYYHCHVDAAGNCRFKGPYLNKAATLLQKTVEDENVLMVKFMEQETKSLDTESMMQSPAFNKVSEEGIFVGRKCYRFFVFKDGGKEEKKKNPTSSPVKCYFVCTEGFASLLKQPPHLLKNMSVQKARGLFMHIHKATNLSNYMARFSLILSKTITLELNYDVLRVEVVEDVPCRDGNGDIVYDKDDKAMIFTDGTGFISEDLAVRCPHNCFNGYVNNDENVQGSLEAFRLPHNLSGLTELKSLPGVPPLLIQFRMFYKGQAIKGTVLVNRKLPPNTIQVRRSMLKIKHDEKLSGAPTVNSFEVVATSNKPKDAAVSKNLIALLHYGGVPKDVFLSMLWEAITKPLSVLYKTKAAVRARSYRVAGKHSSREIRPT
;
A
#
# COMPACT_ATOMS: atom_id res chain seq x y z
N MET A 1 -46.27 -35.09 -5.33
CA MET A 1 -45.11 -35.91 -5.75
C MET A 1 -44.01 -35.68 -4.72
N ALA A 2 -43.71 -36.68 -3.89
CA ALA A 2 -42.63 -36.60 -2.92
C ALA A 2 -41.29 -36.57 -3.68
N SER A 3 -40.50 -35.52 -3.47
CA SER A 3 -39.17 -35.38 -4.07
C SER A 3 -38.26 -36.50 -3.53
N VAL A 4 -37.84 -37.39 -4.44
CA VAL A 4 -36.82 -38.40 -4.18
C VAL A 4 -35.56 -37.71 -3.63
N PRO A 5 -34.94 -38.21 -2.54
CA PRO A 5 -33.69 -37.64 -2.03
C PRO A 5 -32.62 -37.69 -3.14
N PRO A 6 -31.74 -36.69 -3.26
CA PRO A 6 -30.67 -36.74 -4.25
C PRO A 6 -29.79 -37.98 -3.98
N GLU A 7 -29.74 -38.91 -4.94
CA GLU A 7 -28.85 -40.06 -4.88
C GLU A 7 -27.41 -39.57 -4.66
N LEU A 8 -26.77 -40.05 -3.60
CA LEU A 8 -25.39 -39.72 -3.31
C LEU A 8 -24.48 -40.36 -4.38
N PRO A 9 -23.46 -39.65 -4.87
CA PRO A 9 -22.55 -40.20 -5.88
C PRO A 9 -21.95 -41.53 -5.39
N PRO A 10 -21.97 -42.59 -6.21
CA PRO A 10 -21.34 -43.86 -5.85
C PRO A 10 -19.82 -43.65 -5.76
N LEU A 11 -19.26 -44.15 -4.66
CA LEU A 11 -17.81 -44.17 -4.42
C LEU A 11 -17.37 -45.65 -4.38
N PRO A 12 -16.10 -45.95 -4.72
CA PRO A 12 -15.55 -47.29 -4.52
C PRO A 12 -15.72 -47.73 -3.06
N GLU A 13 -16.02 -49.02 -2.85
CA GLU A 13 -16.33 -49.60 -1.53
C GLU A 13 -15.26 -49.26 -0.48
N ALA A 14 -14.00 -49.40 -0.85
CA ALA A 14 -12.87 -49.10 0.01
C ALA A 14 -12.82 -47.61 0.44
N VAL A 15 -13.23 -46.69 -0.45
CA VAL A 15 -13.29 -45.24 -0.15
C VAL A 15 -14.47 -44.93 0.79
N GLU A 16 -15.59 -45.64 0.65
CA GLU A 16 -16.75 -45.53 1.56
C GLU A 16 -16.42 -46.02 2.97
N GLU A 17 -15.77 -47.18 3.09
CA GLU A 17 -15.34 -47.71 4.39
C GLU A 17 -14.41 -46.74 5.12
N GLN A 18 -13.43 -46.18 4.40
CA GLN A 18 -12.48 -45.20 4.94
C GLN A 18 -13.18 -43.90 5.37
N LEU A 19 -14.18 -43.44 4.61
CA LEU A 19 -15.03 -42.30 4.97
C LEU A 19 -15.86 -42.56 6.22
N GLY A 20 -16.46 -43.75 6.32
CA GLY A 20 -17.24 -44.20 7.48
C GLY A 20 -16.38 -44.25 8.74
N LEU A 21 -15.17 -44.81 8.65
CA LEU A 21 -14.20 -44.84 9.74
C LEU A 21 -13.84 -43.44 10.25
N ILE A 22 -13.58 -42.48 9.34
CA ILE A 22 -13.27 -41.09 9.73
C ILE A 22 -14.47 -40.42 10.41
N CYS A 23 -15.68 -40.63 9.88
CA CYS A 23 -16.90 -40.08 10.49
C CYS A 23 -17.11 -40.63 11.90
N HIS A 24 -16.86 -41.92 12.10
CA HIS A 24 -16.97 -42.59 13.40
C HIS A 24 -15.88 -42.12 14.37
N GLU A 25 -14.60 -42.21 13.99
CA GLU A 25 -13.44 -41.86 14.83
C GLU A 25 -13.43 -40.39 15.28
N LYS A 26 -13.89 -39.48 14.41
CA LYS A 26 -13.88 -38.03 14.68
C LYS A 26 -15.26 -37.46 15.03
N SER A 27 -16.29 -38.31 15.15
CA SER A 27 -17.69 -37.91 15.42
C SER A 27 -18.20 -36.82 14.47
N LEU A 28 -18.01 -37.01 13.17
CA LEU A 28 -18.36 -36.04 12.13
C LEU A 28 -19.59 -36.50 11.33
N LEU A 29 -20.34 -35.52 10.80
CA LEU A 29 -21.41 -35.80 9.85
C LEU A 29 -20.86 -36.41 8.55
N PRO A 30 -21.61 -37.31 7.90
CA PRO A 30 -21.24 -37.86 6.60
C PRO A 30 -20.95 -36.79 5.56
N ALA A 31 -20.03 -37.10 4.64
CA ALA A 31 -19.71 -36.20 3.55
C ALA A 31 -20.92 -35.97 2.63
N ASP A 32 -21.24 -34.71 2.39
CA ASP A 32 -22.30 -34.29 1.45
C ASP A 32 -22.01 -34.69 -0.01
N ALA A 33 -23.05 -34.61 -0.86
CA ALA A 33 -22.99 -34.99 -2.27
C ALA A 33 -21.88 -34.24 -3.04
N VAL A 34 -21.59 -33.00 -2.66
CA VAL A 34 -20.53 -32.19 -3.28
C VAL A 34 -19.16 -32.79 -2.97
N ALA A 35 -18.84 -33.06 -1.70
CA ALA A 35 -17.57 -33.66 -1.32
C ALA A 35 -17.37 -35.06 -1.92
N ARG A 36 -18.45 -35.86 -1.97
CA ARG A 36 -18.41 -37.20 -2.60
C ARG A 36 -18.15 -37.12 -4.11
N ARG A 37 -18.72 -36.13 -4.81
CA ARG A 37 -18.41 -35.89 -6.23
C ARG A 37 -16.94 -35.54 -6.45
N TYR A 38 -16.35 -34.70 -5.58
CA TYR A 38 -14.94 -34.35 -5.67
C TYR A 38 -14.00 -35.56 -5.46
N LEU A 39 -14.36 -36.49 -4.56
CA LEU A 39 -13.62 -37.74 -4.36
C LEU A 39 -13.75 -38.66 -5.58
N SER A 40 -14.97 -38.87 -6.08
CA SER A 40 -15.22 -39.65 -7.30
C SER A 40 -14.38 -39.14 -8.48
N GLU A 41 -14.32 -37.81 -8.68
CA GLU A 41 -13.57 -37.20 -9.77
C GLU A 41 -12.04 -37.29 -9.65
N VAL A 42 -11.45 -37.47 -8.46
CA VAL A 42 -9.99 -37.64 -8.32
C VAL A 42 -9.54 -39.10 -8.41
N GLY A 43 -10.48 -40.04 -8.48
CA GLY A 43 -10.20 -41.47 -8.51
C GLY A 43 -9.89 -42.06 -7.14
N GLU A 44 -9.93 -43.39 -7.07
CA GLU A 44 -9.85 -44.16 -5.82
C GLU A 44 -8.54 -43.93 -5.05
N GLN A 45 -7.40 -44.04 -5.73
CA GLN A 45 -6.07 -43.93 -5.11
C GLN A 45 -5.82 -42.57 -4.45
N GLU A 46 -6.18 -41.48 -5.15
CA GLU A 46 -5.99 -40.13 -4.63
C GLU A 46 -7.05 -39.78 -3.59
N SER A 47 -8.27 -40.31 -3.73
CA SER A 47 -9.29 -40.24 -2.68
C SER A 47 -8.80 -40.85 -1.37
N PHE A 48 -8.22 -42.06 -1.45
CA PHE A 48 -7.63 -42.72 -0.29
C PHE A 48 -6.52 -41.91 0.36
N ARG A 49 -5.62 -41.35 -0.44
CA ARG A 49 -4.53 -40.49 0.06
C ARG A 49 -5.08 -39.28 0.81
N ILE A 50 -6.09 -38.61 0.25
CA ILE A 50 -6.74 -37.44 0.85
C ILE A 50 -7.44 -37.82 2.16
N LEU A 51 -8.19 -38.92 2.18
CA LEU A 51 -8.86 -39.41 3.38
C LEU A 51 -7.85 -39.82 4.47
N ASN A 52 -6.70 -40.41 4.11
CA ASN A 52 -5.65 -40.71 5.07
C ASN A 52 -5.00 -39.46 5.67
N ILE A 53 -4.85 -38.38 4.88
CA ILE A 53 -4.40 -37.08 5.40
C ILE A 53 -5.42 -36.53 6.40
N ILE A 54 -6.71 -36.63 6.10
CA ILE A 54 -7.79 -36.15 6.98
C ILE A 54 -7.83 -36.97 8.27
N ARG A 55 -7.73 -38.29 8.19
CA ARG A 55 -7.73 -39.18 9.37
C ARG A 55 -6.60 -38.83 10.33
N ASN A 56 -5.39 -38.61 9.81
CA ASN A 56 -4.19 -38.26 10.58
C ASN A 56 -4.06 -36.76 10.93
N SER A 57 -4.97 -35.92 10.44
CA SER A 57 -5.00 -34.51 10.81
C SER A 57 -5.60 -34.29 12.20
N GLY A 58 -5.36 -33.11 12.80
CA GLY A 58 -5.89 -32.73 14.11
C GLY A 58 -7.42 -32.55 14.13
N GLU A 59 -7.89 -31.52 14.83
CA GLU A 59 -9.33 -31.22 14.93
C GLU A 59 -9.91 -30.84 13.55
N VAL A 60 -10.87 -31.63 13.05
CA VAL A 60 -11.57 -31.37 11.79
C VAL A 60 -12.99 -30.92 12.10
N ARG A 61 -13.32 -29.65 11.81
CA ARG A 61 -14.66 -29.10 12.14
C ARG A 61 -15.72 -29.36 11.08
N LYS A 62 -15.34 -29.54 9.82
CA LYS A 62 -16.25 -29.78 8.68
C LYS A 62 -15.60 -30.71 7.66
N LEU A 63 -16.02 -31.98 7.66
CA LEU A 63 -15.45 -33.03 6.80
C LEU A 63 -15.55 -32.69 5.31
N SER A 64 -16.76 -32.38 4.81
CA SER A 64 -16.97 -32.00 3.40
C SER A 64 -16.12 -30.82 2.96
N GLY A 65 -16.04 -29.77 3.78
CA GLY A 65 -15.23 -28.59 3.46
C GLY A 65 -13.74 -28.92 3.36
N PHE A 66 -13.26 -29.84 4.19
CA PHE A 66 -11.86 -30.22 4.19
C PHE A 66 -11.49 -31.12 3.01
N ILE A 67 -12.37 -32.05 2.64
CA ILE A 67 -12.24 -32.89 1.44
C ILE A 67 -12.12 -31.99 0.19
N VAL A 68 -13.05 -31.05 0.00
CA VAL A 68 -13.05 -30.15 -1.16
C VAL A 68 -11.80 -29.27 -1.19
N HIS A 69 -11.31 -28.81 -0.04
CA HIS A 69 -10.08 -28.03 0.04
C HIS A 69 -8.85 -28.83 -0.40
N LEU A 70 -8.69 -30.06 0.10
CA LEU A 70 -7.54 -30.91 -0.24
C LEU A 70 -7.56 -31.33 -1.71
N VAL A 71 -8.73 -31.69 -2.25
CA VAL A 71 -8.90 -32.01 -3.68
C VAL A 71 -8.55 -30.81 -4.58
N LYS A 72 -8.98 -29.59 -4.23
CA LYS A 72 -8.64 -28.39 -5.02
C LYS A 72 -7.15 -28.06 -4.97
N ASN A 73 -6.50 -28.32 -3.84
CA ASN A 73 -5.04 -28.15 -3.71
C ASN A 73 -4.25 -29.24 -4.46
N SER A 74 -4.77 -30.46 -4.61
CA SER A 74 -4.09 -31.52 -5.38
C SER A 74 -4.19 -31.33 -6.89
N ARG A 75 -5.23 -30.65 -7.39
CA ARG A 75 -5.38 -30.29 -8.82
C ARG A 75 -4.53 -29.09 -9.29
N SER A 76 -3.80 -28.42 -8.39
CA SER A 76 -2.90 -27.33 -8.75
C SER A 76 -1.56 -27.91 -9.26
N PRO A 77 -0.98 -27.43 -10.38
CA PRO A 77 0.22 -28.03 -10.96
C PRO A 77 1.40 -27.92 -9.97
N ARG A 78 1.75 -29.05 -9.34
CA ARG A 78 2.97 -29.17 -8.55
C ARG A 78 4.16 -29.34 -9.49
N SER A 79 5.14 -28.45 -9.36
CA SER A 79 6.51 -28.66 -9.79
C SER A 79 7.06 -29.99 -9.25
N PRO A 80 7.90 -30.74 -10.00
CA PRO A 80 8.31 -32.08 -9.61
C PRO A 80 9.19 -32.04 -8.36
N LEU A 81 8.96 -32.96 -7.42
CA LEU A 81 9.90 -33.26 -6.35
C LEU A 81 11.00 -34.22 -6.88
N PRO A 82 12.23 -34.17 -6.33
CA PRO A 82 13.37 -34.93 -6.84
C PRO A 82 13.27 -36.41 -6.51
N ALA A 83 13.62 -37.26 -7.48
CA ALA A 83 13.82 -38.68 -7.27
C ALA A 83 15.05 -38.93 -6.38
N SER A 84 14.95 -39.92 -5.49
CA SER A 84 16.06 -40.45 -4.69
C SER A 84 17.02 -41.29 -5.56
N PRO A 85 18.28 -41.48 -5.14
CA PRO A 85 19.36 -41.92 -6.02
C PRO A 85 19.42 -43.45 -6.12
N THR A 86 19.60 -43.96 -7.34
CA THR A 86 20.05 -45.34 -7.58
C THR A 86 21.40 -45.31 -8.28
N ILE A 87 22.30 -46.14 -7.76
CA ILE A 87 23.71 -46.31 -8.06
C ILE A 87 23.94 -46.86 -9.49
N SER A 88 24.92 -46.25 -10.19
CA SER A 88 25.93 -46.68 -11.21
C SER A 88 25.77 -48.02 -12.01
N PRO A 89 26.52 -48.31 -13.12
CA PRO A 89 27.75 -47.66 -13.64
C PRO A 89 27.95 -47.54 -15.18
N GLN A 90 28.99 -46.77 -15.55
CA GLN A 90 29.92 -46.89 -16.71
C GLN A 90 29.43 -46.91 -18.17
N GLY A 91 30.12 -46.14 -19.03
CA GLY A 91 30.16 -46.39 -20.48
C GLY A 91 30.72 -45.23 -21.31
N ASN A 92 31.93 -45.43 -21.85
CA ASN A 92 32.74 -44.51 -22.64
C ASN A 92 32.20 -44.19 -24.07
N THR A 93 32.88 -43.20 -24.69
CA THR A 93 33.32 -43.12 -26.11
C THR A 93 32.46 -42.45 -27.22
N THR A 94 33.02 -41.31 -27.69
CA THR A 94 33.30 -40.87 -29.10
C THR A 94 32.23 -40.62 -30.17
N SER A 95 32.33 -39.38 -30.70
CA SER A 95 32.40 -38.98 -32.13
C SER A 95 31.13 -38.90 -32.99
N GLY A 96 31.06 -37.86 -33.84
CA GLY A 96 30.34 -37.93 -35.12
C GLY A 96 29.56 -36.68 -35.56
N LYS A 97 30.16 -35.92 -36.48
CA LYS A 97 29.59 -34.82 -37.31
C LYS A 97 28.16 -35.08 -37.83
N LYS A 98 27.31 -34.05 -37.94
CA LYS A 98 26.93 -33.38 -39.22
C LYS A 98 25.71 -32.44 -39.11
N ARG A 99 25.83 -31.34 -39.87
CA ARG A 99 24.85 -30.61 -40.69
C ARG A 99 24.00 -29.47 -40.09
N LYS A 100 24.22 -28.30 -40.71
CA LYS A 100 23.32 -27.15 -40.85
C LYS A 100 21.95 -27.59 -41.34
N MET A 101 20.90 -27.02 -40.75
CA MET A 101 19.65 -26.69 -41.42
C MET A 101 18.99 -25.55 -40.64
N GLU A 102 18.68 -24.45 -41.33
CA GLU A 102 17.74 -23.43 -40.84
C GLU A 102 16.37 -24.07 -40.66
N SER A 103 15.77 -23.85 -39.50
CA SER A 103 14.31 -23.91 -39.34
C SER A 103 13.89 -23.11 -38.11
N ASP A 104 12.78 -22.40 -38.31
CA ASP A 104 12.07 -21.56 -37.38
C ASP A 104 11.88 -22.16 -35.99
N SER A 105 12.12 -21.32 -34.98
CA SER A 105 11.79 -21.65 -33.59
C SER A 105 10.35 -21.22 -33.27
N PRO A 106 9.49 -22.11 -32.74
CA PRO A 106 8.21 -21.75 -32.18
C PRO A 106 8.33 -21.32 -30.71
N GLY A 107 7.77 -20.15 -30.40
CA GLY A 107 6.98 -19.83 -29.21
C GLY A 107 7.50 -20.20 -27.82
N GLY A 108 8.13 -19.24 -27.14
CA GLY A 108 8.17 -19.14 -25.68
C GLY A 108 7.34 -17.95 -25.21
N LEU A 109 6.22 -18.21 -24.54
CA LEU A 109 5.19 -17.23 -24.15
C LEU A 109 5.74 -16.12 -23.23
N SER A 110 6.00 -14.96 -23.84
CA SER A 110 5.84 -13.66 -23.20
C SER A 110 4.34 -13.39 -23.08
N SER A 111 3.84 -13.13 -21.86
CA SER A 111 2.51 -12.54 -21.70
C SER A 111 2.57 -11.11 -22.21
N VAL A 112 2.32 -10.97 -23.52
CA VAL A 112 2.12 -9.71 -24.21
C VAL A 112 0.87 -9.07 -23.63
N ARG A 113 1.04 -8.15 -22.67
CA ARG A 113 0.01 -7.15 -22.37
C ARG A 113 0.05 -6.10 -23.47
N ARG A 114 -0.83 -6.27 -24.45
CA ARG A 114 -1.15 -5.21 -25.43
C ARG A 114 -1.81 -4.06 -24.66
N VAL A 115 -1.27 -2.86 -24.80
CA VAL A 115 -1.77 -1.63 -24.16
C VAL A 115 -2.17 -0.67 -25.27
N CYS A 116 -3.44 -0.25 -25.25
CA CYS A 116 -3.96 0.76 -26.17
C CYS A 116 -3.78 2.16 -25.61
N ILE A 117 -3.55 3.08 -26.53
CA ILE A 117 -3.18 4.48 -26.35
C ILE A 117 -4.43 5.29 -25.93
N PHE A 118 -4.34 6.06 -24.85
CA PHE A 118 -5.25 7.18 -24.61
C PHE A 118 -4.50 8.48 -24.87
N ASN A 119 -4.75 9.06 -26.04
CA ASN A 119 -4.45 10.47 -26.29
C ASN A 119 -5.52 11.30 -25.60
N SER A 120 -5.11 12.23 -24.74
CA SER A 120 -5.96 13.35 -24.33
C SER A 120 -6.27 14.21 -25.57
N PRO A 121 -7.46 14.81 -25.69
CA PRO A 121 -7.83 15.56 -26.88
C PRO A 121 -7.04 16.85 -26.96
N THR A 122 -6.06 16.89 -27.88
CA THR A 122 -5.43 18.11 -28.36
C THR A 122 -6.40 18.78 -29.33
N LYS A 123 -6.91 19.98 -28.99
CA LYS A 123 -7.64 20.81 -29.97
C LYS A 123 -6.68 21.20 -31.09
N ILE A 124 -6.84 20.59 -32.26
CA ILE A 124 -6.29 21.10 -33.51
C ILE A 124 -7.36 22.03 -34.09
N VAL A 125 -7.00 23.30 -34.20
CA VAL A 125 -7.75 24.29 -34.97
C VAL A 125 -7.38 24.07 -36.43
N GLU A 126 -8.29 23.53 -37.22
CA GLU A 126 -8.16 23.48 -38.66
C GLU A 126 -9.13 24.50 -39.28
N ARG A 127 -8.55 25.49 -39.97
CA ARG A 127 -9.25 26.47 -40.78
C ARG A 127 -9.81 25.77 -42.01
N VAL A 128 -11.10 25.95 -42.29
CA VAL A 128 -11.71 25.63 -43.58
C VAL A 128 -12.39 26.89 -44.08
N ASP A 129 -11.90 27.42 -45.21
CA ASP A 129 -12.53 28.51 -45.95
C ASP A 129 -13.80 28.01 -46.68
N PRO A 130 -14.79 28.89 -46.95
CA PRO A 130 -16.16 28.47 -47.29
C PRO A 130 -16.38 28.35 -48.81
N PRO A 131 -17.39 27.59 -49.26
CA PRO A 131 -18.03 27.84 -50.54
C PRO A 131 -19.24 28.76 -50.37
N LYS A 132 -19.32 29.76 -51.27
CA LYS A 132 -20.47 30.64 -51.50
C LYS A 132 -21.61 29.87 -52.18
N SER A 133 -22.85 30.10 -51.76
CA SER A 133 -24.01 30.28 -52.65
C SER A 133 -25.17 30.91 -51.87
N GLU A 134 -26.02 31.62 -52.61
CA GLU A 134 -26.89 32.71 -52.20
C GLU A 134 -28.27 32.30 -51.64
N LEU A 135 -28.90 33.30 -51.02
CA LEU A 135 -30.35 33.60 -50.97
C LEU A 135 -31.27 32.68 -50.14
N ASP A 136 -31.77 33.16 -49.00
CA ASP A 136 -33.08 33.84 -48.98
C ASP A 136 -33.40 34.48 -47.62
N GLN A 137 -34.05 35.64 -47.69
CA GLN A 137 -34.55 36.42 -46.56
C GLN A 137 -35.92 35.90 -46.12
N SER A 138 -36.12 35.65 -44.82
CA SER A 138 -37.44 35.84 -44.21
C SER A 138 -37.31 36.25 -42.74
N THR A 139 -37.86 37.43 -42.48
CA THR A 139 -38.24 38.01 -41.19
C THR A 139 -39.18 37.10 -40.41
N VAL A 140 -38.88 36.86 -39.14
CA VAL A 140 -39.91 36.53 -38.13
C VAL A 140 -39.59 37.28 -36.83
N GLU A 141 -40.60 38.00 -36.37
CA GLU A 141 -40.67 38.91 -35.25
C GLU A 141 -40.19 38.31 -33.91
N GLU A 142 -39.51 39.14 -33.12
CA GLU A 142 -39.36 38.96 -31.68
C GLU A 142 -40.73 38.96 -31.01
N VAL A 143 -41.20 37.78 -30.60
CA VAL A 143 -42.24 37.66 -29.59
C VAL A 143 -41.55 37.36 -28.26
N CYS A 144 -41.41 38.38 -27.41
CA CYS A 144 -41.04 38.21 -26.01
C CYS A 144 -42.16 37.46 -25.27
N ILE A 145 -42.10 36.12 -25.24
CA ILE A 145 -42.88 35.34 -24.28
C ILE A 145 -42.08 35.28 -22.99
N LEU A 146 -42.51 36.09 -22.01
CA LEU A 146 -42.09 35.97 -20.61
C LEU A 146 -42.63 34.64 -20.07
N ASN A 147 -41.90 33.55 -20.27
CA ASN A 147 -42.24 32.26 -19.67
C ASN A 147 -41.97 32.35 -18.16
N SER A 148 -43.05 32.43 -17.37
CA SER A 148 -43.01 32.14 -15.94
C SER A 148 -42.52 30.69 -15.73
N PRO A 149 -41.52 30.47 -14.86
CA PRO A 149 -40.91 29.15 -14.71
C PRO A 149 -41.94 28.11 -14.27
N THR A 150 -41.83 26.90 -14.80
CA THR A 150 -42.72 25.81 -14.40
C THR A 150 -42.48 25.42 -12.94
N LYS A 151 -43.50 24.91 -12.26
CA LYS A 151 -43.43 24.44 -10.85
C LYS A 151 -42.30 23.41 -10.60
N ILE A 152 -41.83 22.75 -11.67
CA ILE A 152 -40.69 21.82 -11.64
C ILE A 152 -39.36 22.58 -11.64
N GLU A 153 -39.20 23.62 -12.46
CA GLU A 153 -38.01 24.48 -12.48
C GLU A 153 -37.86 25.28 -11.20
N GLU A 154 -38.96 25.80 -10.64
CA GLU A 154 -38.95 26.45 -9.33
C GLU A 154 -38.49 25.48 -8.23
N LYS A 155 -39.03 24.25 -8.23
CA LYS A 155 -38.65 23.22 -7.26
C LYS A 155 -37.19 22.76 -7.43
N LEU A 156 -36.70 22.69 -8.67
CA LEU A 156 -35.29 22.39 -8.98
C LEU A 156 -34.36 23.52 -8.54
N HIS A 157 -34.78 24.78 -8.70
CA HIS A 157 -34.06 25.97 -8.26
C HIS A 157 -34.01 26.07 -6.73
N LEU A 158 -35.12 25.79 -6.05
CA LEU A 158 -35.20 25.67 -4.58
C LEU A 158 -34.27 24.56 -4.06
N LEU A 159 -34.28 23.38 -4.71
CA LEU A 159 -33.40 22.26 -4.32
C LEU A 159 -31.91 22.60 -4.50
N LYS A 160 -31.57 23.29 -5.61
CA LYS A 160 -30.21 23.81 -5.85
C LYS A 160 -29.83 24.85 -4.80
N SER A 161 -30.73 25.77 -4.46
CA SER A 161 -30.47 26.81 -3.45
C SER A 161 -30.24 26.24 -2.05
N GLU A 162 -30.99 25.21 -1.65
CA GLU A 162 -30.79 24.56 -0.35
C GLU A 162 -29.52 23.69 -0.33
N THR A 163 -29.22 23.01 -1.45
CA THR A 163 -27.97 22.28 -1.62
C THR A 163 -26.76 23.22 -1.49
N ASP A 164 -26.82 24.39 -2.12
CA ASP A 164 -25.78 25.41 -2.00
C ASP A 164 -25.65 25.93 -0.56
N ARG A 165 -26.76 26.20 0.13
CA ARG A 165 -26.73 26.60 1.55
C ARG A 165 -26.09 25.54 2.45
N VAL A 166 -26.38 24.26 2.21
CA VAL A 166 -25.77 23.15 2.95
C VAL A 166 -24.27 23.05 2.63
N LEU A 167 -23.88 23.17 1.36
CA LEU A 167 -22.47 23.18 0.97
C LEU A 167 -21.72 24.34 1.62
N ASP A 168 -22.29 25.54 1.66
CA ASP A 168 -21.73 26.71 2.33
C ASP A 168 -21.60 26.49 3.85
N ALA A 169 -22.59 25.83 4.46
CA ALA A 169 -22.52 25.46 5.87
C ALA A 169 -21.40 24.44 6.15
N LEU A 170 -21.20 23.45 5.26
CA LEU A 170 -20.11 22.48 5.37
C LEU A 170 -18.73 23.12 5.17
N GLU A 171 -18.61 24.16 4.35
CA GLU A 171 -17.35 24.91 4.18
C GLU A 171 -16.98 25.76 5.39
N LYS A 172 -17.96 26.16 6.20
CA LYS A 172 -17.73 26.89 7.46
C LYS A 172 -17.25 25.98 8.60
N LEU A 173 -17.37 24.66 8.45
CA LEU A 173 -16.85 23.69 9.40
C LEU A 173 -15.39 23.33 9.06
N GLU A 174 -14.63 22.96 10.10
CA GLU A 174 -13.33 22.33 9.90
C GLU A 174 -13.47 21.07 9.02
N PHE A 175 -12.56 20.85 8.08
CA PHE A 175 -12.68 19.75 7.11
C PHE A 175 -12.89 18.37 7.77
N ARG A 176 -12.21 18.11 8.89
CA ARG A 176 -12.37 16.87 9.67
C ARG A 176 -13.79 16.66 10.21
N LYS A 177 -14.49 17.75 10.58
CA LYS A 177 -15.89 17.72 11.03
C LYS A 177 -16.80 17.37 9.87
N THR A 178 -16.64 18.07 8.74
CA THR A 178 -17.36 17.81 7.50
C THR A 178 -17.18 16.36 7.04
N PHE A 179 -15.95 15.85 7.05
CA PHE A 179 -15.66 14.48 6.65
C PHE A 179 -16.31 13.45 7.59
N LEU A 180 -16.35 13.71 8.90
CA LEU A 180 -16.94 12.80 9.87
C LEU A 180 -18.47 12.73 9.74
N ILE A 181 -19.14 13.84 9.40
CA ILE A 181 -20.57 13.84 9.03
C ILE A 181 -20.80 12.91 7.84
N LEU A 182 -20.00 13.05 6.78
CA LEU A 182 -20.11 12.21 5.58
C LEU A 182 -19.82 10.72 5.88
N ASN A 183 -18.85 10.44 6.75
CA ASN A 183 -18.55 9.09 7.23
C ASN A 183 -19.76 8.45 7.94
N TYR A 184 -20.45 9.18 8.83
CA TYR A 184 -21.59 8.64 9.59
C TYR A 184 -22.91 8.60 8.82
N LYS A 185 -23.12 9.50 7.86
CA LYS A 185 -24.25 9.37 6.95
C LYS A 185 -24.17 8.14 6.05
N GLY A 186 -22.96 7.62 5.79
CA GLY A 186 -22.76 6.40 5.01
C GLY A 186 -23.26 6.48 3.55
N CYS A 187 -23.53 7.69 3.05
CA CYS A 187 -24.13 7.93 1.75
C CYS A 187 -23.18 7.62 0.59
N ALA A 188 -23.77 7.15 -0.50
CA ALA A 188 -23.16 6.69 -1.74
C ALA A 188 -22.79 7.84 -2.73
N LYS A 189 -23.48 8.98 -2.66
CA LYS A 189 -23.28 10.17 -3.51
C LYS A 189 -23.31 11.43 -2.65
N LEU A 190 -22.59 12.48 -3.06
CA LEU A 190 -22.52 13.73 -2.29
C LEU A 190 -23.89 14.42 -2.24
N GLU A 191 -24.65 14.34 -3.34
CA GLU A 191 -26.01 14.88 -3.45
C GLU A 191 -26.97 14.19 -2.46
N ASP A 192 -26.85 12.88 -2.28
CA ASP A 192 -27.63 12.10 -1.30
C ASP A 192 -27.17 12.37 0.15
N ALA A 193 -25.89 12.70 0.35
CA ALA A 193 -25.33 13.08 1.64
C ALA A 193 -25.81 14.46 2.09
N VAL A 194 -26.00 15.38 1.14
CA VAL A 194 -26.57 16.72 1.37
C VAL A 194 -28.08 16.65 1.55
N TYR A 195 -28.76 15.72 0.88
CA TYR A 195 -30.19 15.48 1.06
C TYR A 195 -30.52 15.13 2.53
N GLY A 196 -31.42 15.91 3.13
CA GLY A 196 -31.81 15.77 4.55
C GLY A 196 -30.83 16.34 5.57
N LEU A 197 -29.76 17.05 5.16
CA LEU A 197 -29.05 17.96 6.06
C LEU A 197 -29.74 19.32 6.06
N SER A 198 -29.91 19.91 7.24
CA SER A 198 -30.28 21.32 7.38
C SER A 198 -29.01 22.15 7.54
N ALA A 199 -28.88 23.22 6.76
CA ALA A 199 -27.77 24.17 6.90
C ALA A 199 -27.67 24.70 8.33
N ASP A 200 -28.81 25.03 8.96
CA ASP A 200 -28.86 25.55 10.34
C ASP A 200 -28.38 24.50 11.35
N LYS A 201 -28.73 23.22 11.16
CA LYS A 201 -28.24 22.13 12.00
C LYS A 201 -26.72 21.95 11.86
N ILE A 202 -26.17 22.04 10.65
CA ILE A 202 -24.71 21.98 10.43
C ILE A 202 -24.00 23.13 11.14
N LEU A 203 -24.54 24.36 11.01
CA LEU A 203 -23.99 25.54 11.65
C LEU A 203 -24.06 25.46 13.18
N SER A 204 -25.09 24.80 13.73
CA SER A 204 -25.19 24.58 15.19
C SER A 204 -24.01 23.77 15.76
N TYR A 205 -23.36 22.94 14.93
CA TYR A 205 -22.20 22.16 15.35
C TYR A 205 -20.86 22.91 15.28
N GLN A 206 -20.85 24.12 14.72
CA GLN A 206 -19.61 24.86 14.44
C GLN A 206 -18.81 25.12 15.72
N SER A 207 -19.49 25.50 16.80
CA SER A 207 -18.90 25.83 18.10
C SER A 207 -18.49 24.62 18.95
N LEU A 208 -18.95 23.40 18.61
CA LEU A 208 -18.70 22.21 19.41
C LEU A 208 -17.23 21.77 19.33
N GLY A 209 -16.64 21.38 20.46
CA GLY A 209 -15.36 20.67 20.47
C GLY A 209 -15.49 19.29 19.79
N MET A 210 -14.39 18.74 19.25
CA MET A 210 -14.44 17.50 18.44
C MET A 210 -15.08 16.30 19.14
N ARG A 211 -14.93 16.19 20.47
CA ARG A 211 -15.53 15.10 21.26
C ARG A 211 -17.06 15.22 21.29
N ASP A 212 -17.56 16.39 21.65
CA ASP A 212 -19.00 16.64 21.74
C ASP A 212 -19.62 16.63 20.35
N PHE A 213 -18.93 17.24 19.38
CA PHE A 213 -19.28 17.16 17.97
C PHE A 213 -19.49 15.71 17.52
N GLU A 214 -18.50 14.81 17.72
CA GLU A 214 -18.60 13.40 17.33
C GLU A 214 -19.77 12.68 18.00
N ASN A 215 -20.01 12.95 19.29
CA ASN A 215 -21.14 12.38 20.02
C ASN A 215 -22.48 12.80 19.40
N GLU A 216 -22.66 14.10 19.12
CA GLU A 216 -23.88 14.63 18.52
C GLU A 216 -24.12 14.05 17.13
N ILE A 217 -23.14 14.14 16.24
CA ILE A 217 -23.31 13.64 14.86
C ILE A 217 -23.42 12.11 14.79
N TRP A 218 -22.86 11.37 15.76
CA TRP A 218 -23.10 9.95 15.89
C TRP A 218 -24.57 9.67 16.21
N ASN A 219 -25.16 10.42 17.16
CA ASN A 219 -26.55 10.24 17.52
C ASN A 219 -27.49 10.66 16.39
N ASP A 220 -27.17 11.75 15.69
CA ASP A 220 -27.98 12.31 14.62
C ASP A 220 -27.93 11.50 13.32
N PHE A 221 -26.75 11.00 12.94
CA PHE A 221 -26.55 10.35 11.64
C PHE A 221 -26.04 8.91 11.76
N GLY A 222 -25.10 8.64 12.67
CA GLY A 222 -24.35 7.38 12.70
C GLY A 222 -25.12 6.19 13.29
N ARG A 223 -25.88 6.40 14.38
CA ARG A 223 -26.45 5.33 15.22
C ARG A 223 -27.35 4.35 14.47
N ASN A 224 -28.04 4.84 13.44
CA ASN A 224 -29.01 4.06 12.66
C ASN A 224 -28.41 3.45 11.38
N ILE A 225 -27.24 3.92 10.95
CA ILE A 225 -26.65 3.59 9.64
C ILE A 225 -25.36 2.76 9.81
N CYS A 226 -24.51 3.17 10.75
CA CYS A 226 -23.19 2.61 10.95
C CYS A 226 -23.19 1.59 12.09
N GLN A 227 -22.36 0.56 11.99
CA GLN A 227 -22.19 -0.37 13.11
C GLN A 227 -21.39 0.29 14.23
N GLN A 228 -21.65 -0.05 15.49
CA GLN A 228 -20.92 0.52 16.65
C GLN A 228 -19.39 0.38 16.53
N LYS A 229 -18.90 -0.67 15.86
CA LYS A 229 -17.47 -0.90 15.60
C LYS A 229 -16.85 0.04 14.57
N GLU A 230 -17.68 0.70 13.76
CA GLU A 230 -17.27 1.70 12.76
C GLU A 230 -17.23 3.12 13.35
N ARG A 231 -17.73 3.30 14.58
CA ARG A 231 -17.71 4.58 15.30
C ARG A 231 -16.27 4.99 15.65
N ILE A 232 -15.96 6.27 15.45
CA ILE A 232 -14.64 6.88 15.67
C ILE A 232 -14.61 7.64 17.01
N ASN A 233 -15.04 6.99 18.10
CA ASN A 233 -15.17 7.63 19.42
C ASN A 233 -13.94 7.49 20.33
N LYS A 234 -12.95 6.66 19.96
CA LYS A 234 -11.71 6.43 20.73
C LYS A 234 -10.53 7.28 20.27
N MET A 235 -10.79 8.24 19.40
CA MET A 235 -9.74 9.04 18.79
C MET A 235 -9.36 10.20 19.71
N ASN A 236 -8.07 10.37 19.99
CA ASN A 236 -7.60 11.55 20.67
C ASN A 236 -7.52 12.69 19.65
N TRP A 237 -8.50 13.59 19.67
CA TRP A 237 -8.64 14.67 18.69
C TRP A 237 -7.66 15.83 18.88
N GLU A 238 -6.95 15.87 20.02
CA GLU A 238 -6.12 17.00 20.45
C GLU A 238 -4.62 16.78 20.24
N THR A 239 -4.21 15.68 19.62
CA THR A 239 -2.78 15.33 19.49
C THR A 239 -2.01 16.17 18.47
N GLY A 240 -2.68 17.03 17.69
CA GLY A 240 -2.07 17.75 16.57
C GLY A 240 -1.54 16.80 15.47
N GLU A 241 -1.90 15.52 15.54
CA GLU A 241 -1.46 14.50 14.60
C GLU A 241 -2.17 14.64 13.25
N ARG A 242 -1.56 14.02 12.24
CA ARG A 242 -2.02 14.04 10.86
C ARG A 242 -3.18 13.07 10.64
N TYR A 243 -3.99 13.35 9.64
CA TYR A 243 -5.18 12.56 9.34
C TYR A 243 -5.11 11.87 7.98
N TYR A 244 -5.67 10.67 7.92
CA TYR A 244 -5.97 9.96 6.69
C TYR A 244 -7.47 9.97 6.42
N TYR A 245 -7.83 10.40 5.21
CA TYR A 245 -9.18 10.40 4.69
C TYR A 245 -9.31 9.29 3.65
N HIS A 246 -10.25 8.38 3.85
CA HIS A 246 -10.44 7.25 2.95
C HIS A 246 -11.79 7.33 2.23
N CYS A 247 -11.82 6.86 1.00
CA CYS A 247 -13.05 6.63 0.26
C CYS A 247 -13.03 5.23 -0.35
N HIS A 248 -14.12 4.50 -0.17
CA HIS A 248 -14.34 3.20 -0.80
C HIS A 248 -15.30 3.41 -1.96
N VAL A 249 -14.89 3.03 -3.17
CA VAL A 249 -15.71 3.14 -4.37
C VAL A 249 -16.24 1.77 -4.72
N ASP A 250 -17.57 1.63 -4.79
CA ASP A 250 -18.21 0.38 -5.22
C ASP A 250 -18.26 0.26 -6.75
N ALA A 251 -18.77 -0.88 -7.24
CA ALA A 251 -18.86 -1.15 -8.67
C ALA A 251 -19.87 -0.27 -9.42
N ALA A 252 -20.74 0.46 -8.72
CA ALA A 252 -21.66 1.44 -9.29
C ALA A 252 -21.07 2.88 -9.27
N GLY A 253 -19.86 3.06 -8.73
CA GLY A 253 -19.19 4.35 -8.62
C GLY A 253 -19.60 5.14 -7.40
N ASN A 254 -20.36 4.52 -6.48
CA ASN A 254 -20.76 5.16 -5.25
C ASN A 254 -19.58 5.22 -4.28
N CYS A 255 -19.43 6.36 -3.62
CA CYS A 255 -18.39 6.65 -2.67
C CYS A 255 -18.88 6.41 -1.25
N ARG A 256 -18.14 5.64 -0.45
CA ARG A 256 -18.33 5.53 1.00
C ARG A 256 -17.11 6.06 1.72
N PHE A 257 -17.26 7.20 2.40
CA PHE A 257 -16.19 7.83 3.15
C PHE A 257 -15.90 7.08 4.45
N LYS A 258 -14.61 7.03 4.83
CA LYS A 258 -14.11 6.34 6.02
C LYS A 258 -13.02 7.14 6.70
N GLY A 259 -13.19 7.40 8.00
CA GLY A 259 -12.26 8.23 8.79
C GLY A 259 -12.90 9.56 9.21
N PRO A 260 -12.08 10.57 9.58
CA PRO A 260 -10.62 10.60 9.56
C PRO A 260 -9.95 9.58 10.48
N TYR A 261 -8.75 9.12 10.13
CA TYR A 261 -7.92 8.24 10.97
C TYR A 261 -6.59 8.90 11.32
N LEU A 262 -6.15 8.75 12.58
CA LEU A 262 -4.85 9.25 13.03
C LEU A 262 -3.72 8.54 12.29
N ASN A 263 -2.73 9.32 11.91
CA ASN A 263 -1.53 8.82 11.29
C ASN A 263 -0.31 9.57 11.80
N LYS A 264 0.69 8.80 12.19
CA LYS A 264 1.89 9.34 12.80
C LYS A 264 2.93 9.81 11.77
N ALA A 265 2.95 9.30 10.53
CA ALA A 265 3.97 9.65 9.52
C ALA A 265 3.37 10.12 8.20
N ALA A 266 3.79 11.29 7.76
CA ALA A 266 3.36 11.89 6.51
C ALA A 266 4.14 11.36 5.30
N THR A 267 3.48 11.44 4.14
CA THR A 267 4.13 11.35 2.83
C THR A 267 4.49 12.75 2.32
N LEU A 268 5.43 12.87 1.38
CA LEU A 268 5.72 14.18 0.77
C LEU A 268 4.47 14.79 0.14
N LEU A 269 3.63 13.97 -0.50
CA LEU A 269 2.36 14.43 -1.06
C LEU A 269 1.52 15.19 -0.01
N GLN A 270 1.27 14.57 1.14
CA GLN A 270 0.49 15.19 2.22
C GLN A 270 1.18 16.41 2.84
N LYS A 271 2.52 16.42 2.91
CA LYS A 271 3.25 17.59 3.41
C LYS A 271 3.13 18.79 2.45
N THR A 272 3.06 18.53 1.16
CA THR A 272 2.96 19.57 0.13
C THR A 272 1.56 20.14 -0.01
N VAL A 273 0.53 19.30 -0.02
CA VAL A 273 -0.86 19.76 -0.25
C VAL A 273 -1.74 19.74 0.99
N GLU A 274 -1.20 19.39 2.15
CA GLU A 274 -1.95 19.17 3.40
C GLU A 274 -2.84 17.91 3.38
N ASP A 275 -3.20 17.41 4.57
CA ASP A 275 -3.90 16.12 4.70
C ASP A 275 -5.30 16.16 4.08
N GLU A 276 -6.00 17.28 4.25
CA GLU A 276 -7.37 17.45 3.77
C GLU A 276 -7.47 17.40 2.25
N ASN A 277 -6.40 17.71 1.50
CA ASN A 277 -6.42 17.69 0.04
C ASN A 277 -5.97 16.33 -0.54
N VAL A 278 -5.86 15.29 0.29
CA VAL A 278 -5.49 13.92 -0.12
C VAL A 278 -6.56 12.92 0.33
N LEU A 279 -7.19 12.27 -0.65
CA LEU A 279 -8.17 11.21 -0.43
C LEU A 279 -7.60 9.86 -0.87
N MET A 280 -7.52 8.90 0.05
CA MET A 280 -7.07 7.54 -0.26
C MET A 280 -8.26 6.68 -0.69
N VAL A 281 -8.25 6.29 -1.96
CA VAL A 281 -9.35 5.58 -2.60
C VAL A 281 -9.04 4.10 -2.72
N LYS A 282 -9.98 3.27 -2.28
CA LYS A 282 -9.99 1.82 -2.50
C LYS A 282 -11.19 1.46 -3.36
N PHE A 283 -10.96 0.76 -4.45
CA PHE A 283 -12.02 0.20 -5.27
C PHE A 283 -12.39 -1.18 -4.71
N MET A 284 -13.67 -1.38 -4.44
CA MET A 284 -14.20 -2.65 -3.95
C MET A 284 -14.31 -3.61 -5.13
N GLU A 285 -13.73 -4.81 -5.01
CA GLU A 285 -13.85 -5.84 -6.04
C GLU A 285 -15.19 -6.55 -5.86
N GLN A 286 -15.93 -6.79 -6.95
CA GLN A 286 -17.11 -7.65 -6.88
C GLN A 286 -16.68 -9.08 -6.53
N GLU A 287 -17.46 -9.79 -5.71
CA GLU A 287 -17.22 -11.20 -5.34
C GLU A 287 -17.44 -12.21 -6.49
N THR A 288 -17.24 -11.79 -7.74
CA THR A 288 -17.35 -12.65 -8.91
C THR A 288 -16.00 -13.24 -9.26
N LYS A 289 -15.98 -14.58 -9.40
CA LYS A 289 -14.83 -15.40 -9.81
C LYS A 289 -14.03 -14.70 -10.91
N SER A 290 -12.75 -14.40 -10.61
CA SER A 290 -11.69 -14.02 -11.56
C SER A 290 -12.19 -13.32 -12.82
N LEU A 291 -12.69 -12.09 -12.67
CA LEU A 291 -12.89 -11.23 -13.83
C LEU A 291 -11.53 -10.97 -14.49
N ASP A 292 -11.52 -11.12 -15.79
CA ASP A 292 -10.45 -10.73 -16.69
C ASP A 292 -10.12 -9.24 -16.55
N THR A 293 -8.84 -8.89 -16.73
CA THR A 293 -8.34 -7.52 -16.53
C THR A 293 -9.01 -6.51 -17.48
N GLU A 294 -9.52 -6.96 -18.63
CA GLU A 294 -10.31 -6.15 -19.58
C GLU A 294 -11.66 -5.74 -19.00
N SER A 295 -12.37 -6.63 -18.29
CA SER A 295 -13.66 -6.31 -17.69
C SER A 295 -13.55 -5.27 -16.55
N MET A 296 -12.48 -5.33 -15.75
CA MET A 296 -12.22 -4.30 -14.73
C MET A 296 -11.97 -2.92 -15.32
N MET A 297 -11.30 -2.82 -16.48
CA MET A 297 -11.04 -1.55 -17.18
C MET A 297 -12.30 -0.96 -17.82
N GLN A 298 -13.31 -1.78 -18.08
CA GLN A 298 -14.62 -1.34 -18.56
C GLN A 298 -15.60 -1.04 -17.42
N SER A 299 -15.17 -1.06 -16.16
CA SER A 299 -16.02 -0.68 -15.04
C SER A 299 -16.51 0.76 -15.21
N PRO A 300 -17.82 0.99 -15.42
CA PRO A 300 -18.36 2.33 -15.60
C PRO A 300 -18.07 3.23 -14.39
N ALA A 301 -17.96 2.63 -13.20
CA ALA A 301 -17.59 3.29 -11.96
C ALA A 301 -16.18 3.91 -12.02
N PHE A 302 -15.20 3.19 -12.55
CA PHE A 302 -13.84 3.70 -12.66
C PHE A 302 -13.77 4.87 -13.63
N ASN A 303 -14.39 4.72 -14.81
CA ASN A 303 -14.40 5.77 -15.83
C ASN A 303 -15.05 7.04 -15.28
N LYS A 304 -16.24 6.91 -14.68
CA LYS A 304 -16.95 8.03 -14.04
C LYS A 304 -16.09 8.75 -13.00
N VAL A 305 -15.53 8.01 -12.04
CA VAL A 305 -14.70 8.60 -10.98
C VAL A 305 -13.40 9.19 -11.51
N SER A 306 -12.85 8.63 -12.59
CA SER A 306 -11.64 9.16 -13.23
C SER A 306 -11.88 10.45 -14.02
N GLU A 307 -13.06 10.61 -14.62
CA GLU A 307 -13.45 11.77 -15.42
C GLU A 307 -13.98 12.91 -14.54
N GLU A 308 -14.94 12.63 -13.67
CA GLU A 308 -15.62 13.64 -12.84
C GLU A 308 -14.82 13.97 -11.57
N GLY A 309 -14.05 13.00 -11.06
CA GLY A 309 -13.43 13.07 -9.73
C GLY A 309 -14.40 12.67 -8.61
N ILE A 310 -13.94 12.80 -7.36
CA ILE A 310 -14.72 12.56 -6.16
C ILE A 310 -14.93 13.90 -5.45
N PHE A 311 -16.17 14.24 -5.10
CA PHE A 311 -16.47 15.47 -4.40
C PHE A 311 -16.63 15.24 -2.90
N VAL A 312 -16.02 16.13 -2.10
CA VAL A 312 -16.22 16.23 -0.65
C VAL A 312 -16.54 17.69 -0.34
N GLY A 313 -17.82 18.00 -0.17
CA GLY A 313 -18.29 19.38 -0.22
C GLY A 313 -18.00 19.99 -1.59
N ARG A 314 -17.46 21.22 -1.66
CA ARG A 314 -17.08 21.85 -2.93
C ARG A 314 -15.72 21.39 -3.48
N LYS A 315 -14.93 20.64 -2.70
CA LYS A 315 -13.61 20.16 -3.11
C LYS A 315 -13.72 18.96 -4.06
N CYS A 316 -13.09 19.07 -5.23
CA CYS A 316 -12.99 18.00 -6.21
C CYS A 316 -11.62 17.30 -6.11
N TYR A 317 -11.63 15.99 -5.88
CA TYR A 317 -10.45 15.15 -5.77
C TYR A 317 -10.30 14.33 -7.05
N ARG A 318 -9.14 14.41 -7.69
CA ARG A 318 -8.85 13.70 -8.95
C ARG A 318 -7.74 12.69 -8.79
N PHE A 319 -7.81 11.60 -9.55
CA PHE A 319 -6.82 10.53 -9.47
C PHE A 319 -5.39 11.08 -9.71
N PHE A 320 -4.50 10.83 -8.75
CA PHE A 320 -3.18 11.41 -8.73
C PHE A 320 -2.07 10.37 -8.83
N VAL A 321 -2.11 9.32 -8.03
CA VAL A 321 -1.07 8.26 -8.02
C VAL A 321 -1.62 6.99 -7.36
N PHE A 322 -1.02 5.83 -7.62
CA PHE A 322 -1.34 4.59 -6.90
C PHE A 322 -0.09 3.88 -6.39
N LYS A 323 -0.31 2.96 -5.43
CA LYS A 323 0.72 2.08 -4.90
C LYS A 323 0.10 0.76 -4.45
N ASP A 324 0.78 -0.34 -4.70
CA ASP A 324 0.40 -1.63 -4.12
C ASP A 324 0.44 -1.57 -2.59
N GLY A 325 -0.61 -2.05 -1.94
CA GLY A 325 -0.77 -2.16 -0.48
C GLY A 325 0.21 -3.12 0.20
N GLY A 326 1.08 -3.77 -0.58
CA GLY A 326 2.12 -4.67 -0.09
C GLY A 326 1.62 -6.04 0.34
N LYS A 327 2.54 -6.89 0.82
CA LYS A 327 2.27 -8.28 1.24
C LYS A 327 1.34 -8.38 2.46
N GLU A 328 1.27 -7.35 3.30
CA GLU A 328 0.43 -7.36 4.51
C GLU A 328 -1.03 -7.01 4.25
N GLU A 329 -1.32 -6.07 3.35
CA GLU A 329 -2.73 -5.75 3.03
C GLU A 329 -3.42 -6.86 2.25
N LYS A 330 -2.69 -7.56 1.38
CA LYS A 330 -3.16 -8.78 0.71
C LYS A 330 -3.62 -9.87 1.70
N LYS A 331 -3.13 -9.84 2.95
CA LYS A 331 -3.52 -10.79 4.00
C LYS A 331 -4.72 -10.34 4.84
N LYS A 332 -5.01 -9.03 4.89
CA LYS A 332 -6.02 -8.47 5.82
C LYS A 332 -7.45 -8.55 5.27
N ASN A 333 -7.67 -8.22 4.00
CA ASN A 333 -8.99 -8.26 3.36
C ASN A 333 -8.88 -8.85 1.94
N PRO A 334 -9.26 -10.13 1.74
CA PRO A 334 -9.20 -10.78 0.43
C PRO A 334 -10.17 -10.19 -0.62
N THR A 335 -11.21 -9.48 -0.18
CA THR A 335 -12.33 -8.97 -1.00
C THR A 335 -12.19 -7.51 -1.44
N SER A 336 -11.08 -6.84 -1.10
CA SER A 336 -10.83 -5.44 -1.52
C SER A 336 -9.56 -5.37 -2.33
N SER A 337 -9.54 -4.50 -3.35
CA SER A 337 -8.35 -4.33 -4.19
C SER A 337 -7.11 -4.09 -3.33
N PRO A 338 -6.00 -4.80 -3.58
CA PRO A 338 -4.76 -4.61 -2.84
C PRO A 338 -4.07 -3.30 -3.21
N VAL A 339 -4.60 -2.53 -4.18
CA VAL A 339 -4.02 -1.27 -4.64
C VAL A 339 -4.62 -0.10 -3.86
N LYS A 340 -3.77 0.80 -3.38
CA LYS A 340 -4.18 2.10 -2.83
C LYS A 340 -4.05 3.15 -3.91
N CYS A 341 -5.16 3.79 -4.27
CA CYS A 341 -5.16 4.97 -5.11
C CYS A 341 -5.20 6.23 -4.24
N TYR A 342 -4.58 7.29 -4.70
CA TYR A 342 -4.55 8.60 -4.05
C TYR A 342 -5.15 9.60 -5.01
N PHE A 343 -6.19 10.27 -4.56
CA PHE A 343 -6.86 11.34 -5.26
C PHE A 343 -6.53 12.66 -4.55
N VAL A 344 -6.31 13.71 -5.32
CA VAL A 344 -5.79 14.99 -4.81
C VAL A 344 -6.71 16.13 -5.26
N CYS A 345 -7.00 17.04 -4.33
CA CYS A 345 -7.61 18.32 -4.64
C CYS A 345 -6.51 19.33 -5.00
N THR A 346 -6.54 19.85 -6.24
CA THR A 346 -5.47 20.71 -6.77
C THR A 346 -5.40 22.08 -6.11
N GLU A 347 -6.47 22.50 -5.43
CA GLU A 347 -6.52 23.70 -4.60
C GLU A 347 -5.46 23.68 -3.49
N GLY A 348 -5.07 22.50 -3.01
CA GLY A 348 -4.01 22.33 -2.01
C GLY A 348 -2.62 22.78 -2.46
N PHE A 349 -2.40 23.11 -3.74
CA PHE A 349 -1.14 23.69 -4.22
C PHE A 349 -1.10 25.23 -4.13
N ALA A 350 -2.15 25.88 -3.60
CA ALA A 350 -2.26 27.34 -3.50
C ALA A 350 -1.04 28.00 -2.84
N SER A 351 -0.64 27.51 -1.67
CA SER A 351 0.50 28.02 -0.92
C SER A 351 1.82 27.88 -1.68
N LEU A 352 2.03 26.73 -2.34
CA LEU A 352 3.24 26.47 -3.12
C LEU A 352 3.34 27.38 -4.36
N LEU A 353 2.22 27.58 -5.06
CA LEU A 353 2.16 28.37 -6.28
C LEU A 353 1.96 29.86 -6.03
N LYS A 354 1.73 30.27 -4.78
CA LYS A 354 1.35 31.63 -4.39
C LYS A 354 0.15 32.14 -5.19
N GLN A 355 -0.85 31.27 -5.37
CA GLN A 355 -2.08 31.57 -6.11
C GLN A 355 -3.30 31.29 -5.24
N PRO A 356 -4.39 32.08 -5.39
CA PRO A 356 -5.66 31.77 -4.75
C PRO A 356 -6.16 30.36 -5.09
N PRO A 357 -6.71 29.58 -4.13
CA PRO A 357 -7.19 28.23 -4.36
C PRO A 357 -8.16 28.09 -5.54
N HIS A 358 -9.09 29.03 -5.70
CA HIS A 358 -10.10 29.00 -6.76
C HIS A 358 -9.51 29.01 -8.19
N LEU A 359 -8.32 29.60 -8.39
CA LEU A 359 -7.63 29.57 -9.69
C LEU A 359 -7.03 28.19 -10.03
N LEU A 360 -6.85 27.35 -9.00
CA LEU A 360 -6.24 26.01 -9.13
C LEU A 360 -7.28 24.88 -9.27
N LYS A 361 -8.58 25.18 -9.15
CA LYS A 361 -9.66 24.20 -9.28
C LYS A 361 -9.64 23.42 -10.60
N ASN A 362 -9.21 24.10 -11.67
CA ASN A 362 -9.10 23.56 -13.02
C ASN A 362 -7.65 23.23 -13.43
N MET A 363 -6.71 23.25 -12.48
CA MET A 363 -5.33 22.85 -12.74
C MET A 363 -5.29 21.40 -13.21
N SER A 364 -4.57 21.14 -14.31
CA SER A 364 -4.44 19.77 -14.82
C SER A 364 -3.62 18.90 -13.86
N VAL A 365 -4.03 17.64 -13.72
CA VAL A 365 -3.29 16.64 -12.93
C VAL A 365 -1.85 16.52 -13.42
N GLN A 366 -1.61 16.59 -14.73
CA GLN A 366 -0.26 16.57 -15.30
C GLN A 366 0.61 17.70 -14.78
N LYS A 367 0.10 18.95 -14.78
CA LYS A 367 0.83 20.10 -14.24
C LYS A 367 1.12 19.91 -12.76
N ALA A 368 0.14 19.44 -11.99
CA ALA A 368 0.29 19.18 -10.56
C ALA A 368 1.34 18.07 -10.27
N ARG A 369 1.36 16.99 -11.05
CA ARG A 369 2.42 15.97 -10.96
C ARG A 369 3.80 16.54 -11.28
N GLY A 370 3.87 17.42 -12.28
CA GLY A 370 5.08 18.13 -12.70
C GLY A 370 5.75 18.95 -11.60
N LEU A 371 4.99 19.41 -10.59
CA LEU A 371 5.53 20.15 -9.45
C LEU A 371 6.48 19.30 -8.60
N PHE A 372 6.23 18.00 -8.46
CA PHE A 372 7.09 17.11 -7.66
C PHE A 372 8.32 16.65 -8.42
N MET A 373 8.15 16.31 -9.69
CA MET A 373 9.21 15.86 -10.57
C MET A 373 8.76 15.98 -12.03
N HIS A 374 9.71 16.05 -12.95
CA HIS A 374 9.50 16.08 -14.39
C HIS A 374 9.13 14.69 -14.92
N ILE A 375 8.02 14.17 -14.42
CA ILE A 375 7.63 12.76 -14.53
C ILE A 375 7.40 12.33 -15.97
N HIS A 376 7.13 13.27 -16.89
CA HIS A 376 7.06 13.02 -18.33
C HIS A 376 8.39 12.53 -18.93
N LYS A 377 9.52 12.68 -18.23
CA LYS A 377 10.81 12.10 -18.62
C LYS A 377 10.95 10.61 -18.26
N ALA A 378 9.92 9.98 -17.66
CA ALA A 378 9.92 8.55 -17.41
C ALA A 378 9.97 7.76 -18.74
N THR A 379 10.70 6.64 -18.76
CA THR A 379 10.98 5.89 -20.00
C THR A 379 9.80 5.09 -20.54
N ASN A 380 8.82 4.76 -19.68
CA ASN A 380 7.59 4.07 -20.05
C ASN A 380 6.52 4.24 -18.97
N LEU A 381 5.28 3.84 -19.28
CA LEU A 381 4.13 3.98 -18.38
C LEU A 381 4.28 3.21 -17.06
N SER A 382 4.86 2.00 -17.10
CA SER A 382 5.13 1.19 -15.91
C SER A 382 6.07 1.94 -14.95
N ASN A 383 7.11 2.55 -15.50
CA ASN A 383 8.04 3.39 -14.76
C ASN A 383 7.41 4.71 -14.30
N TYR A 384 6.51 5.31 -15.08
CA TYR A 384 5.87 6.58 -14.73
C TYR A 384 5.23 6.51 -13.34
N MET A 385 4.29 5.58 -13.12
CA MET A 385 3.60 5.51 -11.82
C MET A 385 4.51 4.94 -10.73
N ALA A 386 5.39 3.99 -11.06
CA ALA A 386 6.36 3.45 -10.11
C ALA A 386 7.31 4.54 -9.57
N ARG A 387 7.83 5.42 -10.43
CA ARG A 387 8.68 6.56 -10.03
C ARG A 387 7.86 7.63 -9.33
N PHE A 388 6.67 7.94 -9.82
CA PHE A 388 5.84 8.96 -9.21
C PHE A 388 5.40 8.57 -7.78
N SER A 389 5.17 7.28 -7.53
CA SER A 389 4.84 6.74 -6.19
C SER A 389 5.92 6.98 -5.11
N LEU A 390 7.11 7.47 -5.49
CA LEU A 390 8.15 7.85 -4.53
C LEU A 390 7.68 8.92 -3.55
N ILE A 391 6.81 9.85 -3.97
CA ILE A 391 6.21 10.89 -3.12
C ILE A 391 5.33 10.32 -2.00
N LEU A 392 4.93 9.05 -2.13
CA LEU A 392 4.14 8.30 -1.14
C LEU A 392 5.02 7.53 -0.14
N SER A 393 6.34 7.75 -0.15
CA SER A 393 7.21 7.22 0.90
C SER A 393 6.86 7.90 2.22
N LYS A 394 6.80 7.12 3.31
CA LYS A 394 6.69 7.68 4.67
C LYS A 394 8.07 8.15 5.10
N THR A 395 8.20 9.43 5.42
CA THR A 395 9.49 10.10 5.55
C THR A 395 9.45 11.25 6.55
N ILE A 396 10.61 11.63 7.06
CA ILE A 396 10.84 12.87 7.80
C ILE A 396 11.50 13.86 6.84
N THR A 397 10.96 15.07 6.72
CA THR A 397 11.54 16.11 5.87
C THR A 397 12.70 16.75 6.62
N LEU A 398 13.87 16.77 6.01
CA LEU A 398 15.00 17.52 6.50
C LEU A 398 14.90 18.95 5.97
N GLU A 399 14.79 19.93 6.86
CA GLU A 399 14.73 21.33 6.47
C GLU A 399 16.07 21.78 5.90
N LEU A 400 16.20 22.00 4.60
CA LEU A 400 17.45 22.43 3.98
C LEU A 400 17.31 23.84 3.42
N ASN A 401 18.41 24.61 3.45
CA ASN A 401 18.49 25.83 2.66
C ASN A 401 18.91 25.45 1.23
N TYR A 402 17.94 25.42 0.32
CA TYR A 402 18.14 25.03 -1.07
C TYR A 402 18.92 26.08 -1.90
N ASP A 403 19.06 27.31 -1.43
CA ASP A 403 19.80 28.36 -2.13
C ASP A 403 21.32 28.13 -2.06
N VAL A 404 21.79 27.53 -0.96
CA VAL A 404 23.21 27.21 -0.74
C VAL A 404 23.55 25.72 -0.93
N LEU A 405 22.52 24.87 -1.12
CA LEU A 405 22.68 23.44 -1.27
C LEU A 405 23.34 23.06 -2.60
N ARG A 406 24.49 22.40 -2.53
CA ARG A 406 25.17 21.83 -3.69
C ARG A 406 24.78 20.36 -3.86
N VAL A 407 24.14 20.06 -4.99
CA VAL A 407 23.80 18.69 -5.39
C VAL A 407 24.65 18.32 -6.58
N GLU A 408 25.61 17.43 -6.36
CA GLU A 408 26.59 17.02 -7.36
C GLU A 408 26.24 15.62 -7.87
N VAL A 409 26.17 15.46 -9.19
CA VAL A 409 25.97 14.15 -9.81
C VAL A 409 27.33 13.56 -10.17
N VAL A 410 27.67 12.42 -9.56
CA VAL A 410 28.90 11.67 -9.81
C VAL A 410 28.59 10.37 -10.56
N GLU A 411 29.53 9.89 -11.37
CA GLU A 411 29.38 8.63 -12.12
C GLU A 411 29.38 7.42 -11.20
N ASP A 412 28.70 6.35 -11.59
CA ASP A 412 28.80 5.07 -10.88
C ASP A 412 30.18 4.43 -11.08
N VAL A 413 30.66 3.71 -10.06
CA VAL A 413 31.94 3.01 -10.14
C VAL A 413 31.69 1.64 -10.80
N PRO A 414 32.29 1.36 -11.97
CA PRO A 414 32.09 0.10 -12.67
C PRO A 414 32.83 -1.05 -11.98
N CYS A 415 32.29 -2.26 -12.15
CA CYS A 415 32.97 -3.49 -11.82
C CYS A 415 34.15 -3.71 -12.75
N ARG A 416 35.29 -4.14 -12.20
CA ARG A 416 36.49 -4.51 -12.96
C ARG A 416 36.87 -5.95 -12.69
N ASP A 417 37.32 -6.66 -13.72
CA ASP A 417 37.85 -8.02 -13.58
C ASP A 417 39.32 -8.02 -13.11
N GLY A 418 39.95 -9.19 -13.09
CA GLY A 418 41.35 -9.34 -12.68
C GLY A 418 42.37 -8.64 -13.59
N ASN A 419 41.97 -8.28 -14.81
CA ASN A 419 42.80 -7.54 -15.76
C ASN A 419 42.55 -6.03 -15.71
N GLY A 420 41.55 -5.60 -14.94
CA GLY A 420 41.14 -4.20 -14.83
C GLY A 420 40.10 -3.77 -15.85
N ASP A 421 39.58 -4.69 -16.67
CA ASP A 421 38.58 -4.40 -17.70
C ASP A 421 37.18 -4.29 -17.11
N ILE A 422 36.33 -3.44 -17.70
CA ILE A 422 34.95 -3.24 -17.22
C ILE A 422 34.13 -4.51 -17.48
N VAL A 423 33.42 -4.97 -16.44
CA VAL A 423 32.55 -6.14 -16.55
C VAL A 423 31.13 -5.71 -16.92
N TYR A 424 30.57 -6.34 -17.95
CA TYR A 424 29.22 -6.08 -18.46
C TYR A 424 28.28 -7.25 -18.11
N ASP A 425 27.00 -6.93 -17.96
CA ASP A 425 25.95 -7.93 -17.79
C ASP A 425 25.47 -8.49 -19.15
N LYS A 426 24.43 -9.34 -19.11
CA LYS A 426 23.87 -9.99 -20.31
C LYS A 426 23.22 -9.01 -21.29
N ASP A 427 22.91 -7.79 -20.82
CA ASP A 427 22.28 -6.73 -21.60
C ASP A 427 23.32 -5.68 -22.06
N ASP A 428 24.61 -6.03 -22.02
CA ASP A 428 25.76 -5.16 -22.36
C ASP A 428 25.83 -3.88 -21.50
N LYS A 429 25.31 -3.96 -20.27
CA LYS A 429 25.37 -2.84 -19.32
C LYS A 429 26.48 -3.07 -18.31
N ALA A 430 27.33 -2.06 -18.13
CA ALA A 430 28.39 -2.11 -17.12
C ALA A 430 27.80 -2.40 -15.74
N MET A 431 28.30 -3.46 -15.09
CA MET A 431 27.98 -3.75 -13.70
C MET A 431 28.63 -2.69 -12.81
N ILE A 432 27.98 -2.32 -11.71
CA ILE A 432 28.42 -1.21 -10.85
C ILE A 432 28.43 -1.61 -9.37
N PHE A 433 29.45 -1.13 -8.63
CA PHE A 433 29.58 -1.37 -7.18
C PHE A 433 28.82 -0.35 -6.32
N THR A 434 28.51 0.83 -6.86
CA THR A 434 27.94 1.96 -6.12
C THR A 434 26.44 2.14 -6.31
N ASP A 435 25.73 1.11 -6.80
CA ASP A 435 24.32 1.24 -7.16
C ASP A 435 23.49 1.76 -5.98
N GLY A 436 22.95 2.97 -6.14
CA GLY A 436 22.02 3.56 -5.19
C GLY A 436 22.69 4.18 -3.96
N THR A 437 24.02 4.39 -3.96
CA THR A 437 24.74 4.92 -2.78
C THR A 437 25.64 6.11 -3.14
N GLY A 438 25.35 7.26 -2.52
CA GLY A 438 26.11 8.51 -2.65
C GLY A 438 26.75 8.96 -1.34
N PHE A 439 27.07 10.25 -1.26
CA PHE A 439 27.65 10.88 -0.06
C PHE A 439 26.91 12.14 0.35
N ILE A 440 26.99 12.46 1.64
CA ILE A 440 26.46 13.68 2.24
C ILE A 440 27.51 14.30 3.15
N SER A 441 27.62 15.63 3.15
CA SER A 441 28.52 16.36 4.03
C SER A 441 28.09 16.21 5.50
N GLU A 442 29.07 16.30 6.41
CA GLU A 442 28.84 16.06 7.85
C GLU A 442 27.83 17.05 8.45
N ASP A 443 27.90 18.32 8.07
CA ASP A 443 27.00 19.39 8.53
C ASP A 443 25.53 19.12 8.21
N LEU A 444 25.24 18.50 7.05
CA LEU A 444 23.88 18.09 6.69
C LEU A 444 23.47 16.79 7.39
N ALA A 445 24.40 15.84 7.51
CA ALA A 445 24.13 14.54 8.10
C ALA A 445 23.78 14.64 9.59
N VAL A 446 24.43 15.53 10.35
CA VAL A 446 24.18 15.74 11.79
C VAL A 446 22.74 16.20 12.06
N ARG A 447 22.09 16.81 11.07
CA ARG A 447 20.71 17.29 11.17
C ARG A 447 19.68 16.17 10.94
N CYS A 448 20.11 14.99 10.47
CA CYS A 448 19.23 13.86 10.25
C CYS A 448 18.81 13.22 11.58
N PRO A 449 17.54 12.78 11.71
CA PRO A 449 17.06 12.13 12.93
C PRO A 449 17.77 10.79 13.16
N HIS A 450 18.10 10.50 14.41
CA HIS A 450 18.56 9.17 14.83
C HIS A 450 17.40 8.20 15.02
N ASN A 451 17.68 6.89 15.00
CA ASN A 451 16.69 5.85 15.27
C ASN A 451 15.43 5.98 14.39
N CYS A 452 15.64 6.45 13.15
CA CYS A 452 14.58 6.66 12.19
C CYS A 452 14.31 5.39 11.38
N PHE A 453 13.03 5.00 11.27
CA PHE A 453 12.57 3.91 10.40
C PHE A 453 11.17 4.20 9.84
N ASN A 454 11.01 4.12 8.52
CA ASN A 454 9.76 4.40 7.82
C ASN A 454 9.16 5.78 8.16
N GLY A 455 10.01 6.79 8.32
CA GLY A 455 9.59 8.15 8.67
C GLY A 455 9.17 8.32 10.14
N TYR A 456 9.56 7.40 11.02
CA TYR A 456 9.32 7.45 12.47
C TYR A 456 10.61 7.45 13.26
N VAL A 457 10.72 8.32 14.26
CA VAL A 457 11.75 8.23 15.30
C VAL A 457 11.22 7.36 16.42
N ASN A 458 11.94 6.28 16.75
CA ASN A 458 11.64 5.51 17.94
C ASN A 458 12.22 6.24 19.16
N ASN A 459 11.34 6.87 19.95
CA ASN A 459 11.69 7.34 21.29
C ASN A 459 11.67 6.12 22.22
N ASP A 460 12.76 5.34 22.25
CA ASP A 460 12.96 4.29 23.26
C ASP A 460 13.22 4.89 24.67
N GLU A 461 12.63 6.03 25.03
CA GLU A 461 12.71 6.63 26.37
C GLU A 461 11.75 5.96 27.39
N ASN A 462 10.90 5.02 26.96
CA ASN A 462 9.92 4.35 27.83
C ASN A 462 10.17 2.84 28.04
N VAL A 463 11.43 2.40 28.09
CA VAL A 463 11.78 1.07 28.61
C VAL A 463 12.63 1.22 29.88
N GLN A 464 12.06 1.86 30.90
CA GLN A 464 12.44 1.62 32.30
C GLN A 464 11.89 0.24 32.72
N GLY A 465 12.42 -0.82 32.11
CA GLY A 465 11.90 -2.17 32.27
C GLY A 465 12.86 -3.23 31.77
N SER A 466 13.82 -3.57 32.64
CA SER A 466 14.70 -4.75 32.54
C SER A 466 15.93 -4.64 31.62
N LEU A 467 16.90 -3.82 32.03
CA LEU A 467 18.31 -4.05 31.74
C LEU A 467 19.02 -4.54 33.02
N GLU A 468 18.75 -5.77 33.45
CA GLU A 468 19.72 -6.50 34.26
C GLU A 468 20.79 -7.05 33.32
N ALA A 469 21.99 -6.49 33.47
CA ALA A 469 23.19 -6.79 32.72
C ALA A 469 23.51 -8.30 32.70
N PHE A 470 23.46 -8.92 31.52
CA PHE A 470 24.27 -10.10 31.25
C PHE A 470 25.68 -9.64 30.92
N ARG A 471 26.55 -9.59 31.94
CA ARG A 471 28.00 -9.51 31.76
C ARG A 471 28.46 -10.79 31.04
N LEU A 472 28.87 -10.67 29.78
CA LEU A 472 29.75 -11.66 29.15
C LEU A 472 31.21 -11.35 29.54
N PRO A 473 32.08 -12.38 29.68
CA PRO A 473 33.47 -12.17 30.08
C PRO A 473 34.28 -11.40 29.04
N HIS A 474 35.28 -10.70 29.56
CA HIS A 474 36.23 -9.80 28.90
C HIS A 474 36.79 -10.33 27.55
N ASN A 475 36.69 -9.49 26.51
CA ASN A 475 37.74 -9.13 25.55
C ASN A 475 37.17 -8.54 24.23
N LEU A 476 36.33 -7.50 24.32
CA LEU A 476 36.06 -6.57 23.20
C LEU A 476 35.53 -5.21 23.72
N SER A 477 36.16 -4.68 24.77
CA SER A 477 35.78 -3.44 25.46
C SER A 477 36.24 -2.18 24.71
N GLY A 478 35.82 -2.03 23.45
CA GLY A 478 36.08 -0.84 22.63
C GLY A 478 34.88 -0.29 21.87
N LEU A 479 33.73 -0.98 21.88
CA LEU A 479 32.52 -0.59 21.14
C LEU A 479 31.31 -0.35 22.06
N THR A 480 31.56 -0.21 23.36
CA THR A 480 30.51 -0.05 24.36
C THR A 480 30.05 1.42 24.40
N GLU A 481 28.78 1.64 24.05
CA GLU A 481 28.00 2.88 24.19
C GLU A 481 28.29 4.06 23.23
N LEU A 482 28.15 3.86 21.91
CA LEU A 482 27.55 4.93 21.09
C LEU A 482 26.03 4.93 21.31
N LYS A 483 25.61 5.38 22.49
CA LYS A 483 24.34 6.11 22.60
C LYS A 483 24.42 7.26 21.61
N SER A 484 23.33 7.65 20.96
CA SER A 484 23.27 8.78 20.04
C SER A 484 23.75 10.05 20.76
N LEU A 485 25.05 10.30 20.76
CA LEU A 485 25.62 11.51 21.33
C LEU A 485 25.07 12.67 20.49
N PRO A 486 24.54 13.73 21.12
CA PRO A 486 24.18 14.94 20.40
C PRO A 486 25.35 15.38 19.50
N GLY A 487 25.10 15.52 18.20
CA GLY A 487 26.11 15.95 17.24
C GLY A 487 26.86 14.86 16.47
N VAL A 488 26.68 13.57 16.77
CA VAL A 488 27.25 12.50 15.94
C VAL A 488 26.26 12.13 14.84
N PRO A 489 26.58 12.23 13.54
CA PRO A 489 25.62 11.93 12.47
C PRO A 489 25.36 10.42 12.32
N PRO A 490 24.17 10.00 11.84
CA PRO A 490 23.96 8.63 11.39
C PRO A 490 24.88 8.32 10.19
N LEU A 491 25.54 7.17 10.21
CA LEU A 491 26.55 6.79 9.19
C LEU A 491 25.95 6.55 7.82
N LEU A 492 24.76 5.94 7.75
CA LEU A 492 24.04 5.64 6.52
C LEU A 492 22.61 6.18 6.61
N ILE A 493 22.19 6.94 5.61
CA ILE A 493 20.85 7.53 5.55
C ILE A 493 20.17 7.04 4.27
N GLN A 494 19.04 6.36 4.40
CA GLN A 494 18.17 6.07 3.26
C GLN A 494 17.24 7.26 3.03
N PHE A 495 17.22 7.79 1.81
CA PHE A 495 16.51 9.02 1.50
C PHE A 495 15.80 8.97 0.15
N ARG A 496 14.87 9.90 -0.02
CA ARG A 496 14.34 10.33 -1.32
C ARG A 496 14.61 11.84 -1.40
N MET A 497 14.93 12.33 -2.58
CA MET A 497 15.12 13.77 -2.77
C MET A 497 14.43 14.20 -4.05
N PHE A 498 13.72 15.31 -3.96
CA PHE A 498 13.10 15.97 -5.08
C PHE A 498 13.77 17.33 -5.17
N TYR A 499 14.38 17.62 -6.32
CA TYR A 499 15.18 18.82 -6.46
C TYR A 499 15.17 19.30 -7.90
N LYS A 500 14.66 20.52 -8.13
CA LYS A 500 14.58 21.14 -9.46
C LYS A 500 13.97 20.19 -10.50
N GLY A 501 12.89 19.50 -10.14
CA GLY A 501 12.19 18.55 -11.02
C GLY A 501 12.84 17.16 -11.15
N GLN A 502 14.00 16.92 -10.53
CA GLN A 502 14.60 15.59 -10.44
C GLN A 502 13.95 14.77 -9.33
N ALA A 503 13.93 13.44 -9.49
CA ALA A 503 13.61 12.52 -8.40
C ALA A 503 14.79 11.57 -8.18
N ILE A 504 15.35 11.61 -6.98
CA ILE A 504 16.53 10.86 -6.56
C ILE A 504 16.10 9.89 -5.45
N LYS A 505 16.56 8.64 -5.54
CA LYS A 505 16.35 7.62 -4.52
C LYS A 505 17.63 6.82 -4.30
N GLY A 506 18.01 6.66 -3.04
CA GLY A 506 19.09 5.77 -2.65
C GLY A 506 19.44 5.90 -1.18
N THR A 507 20.71 5.72 -0.91
CA THR A 507 21.34 5.95 0.39
C THR A 507 22.49 6.93 0.25
N VAL A 508 22.86 7.59 1.34
CA VAL A 508 24.08 8.41 1.43
C VAL A 508 24.88 8.02 2.65
N LEU A 509 26.21 8.02 2.49
CA LEU A 509 27.19 7.87 3.55
C LEU A 509 27.76 9.24 3.94
N VAL A 510 28.06 9.42 5.22
CA VAL A 510 28.72 10.65 5.68
C VAL A 510 30.15 10.72 5.14
N ASN A 511 30.49 11.82 4.47
CA ASN A 511 31.85 12.08 4.00
C ASN A 511 32.33 13.44 4.51
N ARG A 512 33.22 13.40 5.51
CA ARG A 512 33.82 14.57 6.15
C ARG A 512 34.72 15.41 5.23
N LYS A 513 35.12 14.87 4.08
CA LYS A 513 35.93 15.57 3.09
C LYS A 513 35.09 16.41 2.13
N LEU A 514 33.77 16.27 2.15
CA LEU A 514 32.90 17.12 1.33
C LEU A 514 32.83 18.52 1.91
N PRO A 515 32.80 19.57 1.07
CA PRO A 515 32.58 20.90 1.57
C PRO A 515 31.14 21.04 2.13
N PRO A 516 30.89 21.99 3.05
CA PRO A 516 29.59 22.13 3.72
C PRO A 516 28.43 22.34 2.76
N ASN A 517 27.24 21.86 3.10
CA ASN A 517 26.03 21.88 2.25
C ASN A 517 26.17 21.09 0.92
N THR A 518 26.95 20.00 0.88
CA THR A 518 27.09 19.17 -0.34
C THR A 518 26.42 17.80 -0.18
N ILE A 519 25.67 17.40 -1.20
CA ILE A 519 25.18 16.05 -1.41
C ILE A 519 25.70 15.55 -2.77
N GLN A 520 26.43 14.44 -2.77
CA GLN A 520 26.87 13.75 -3.99
C GLN A 520 25.96 12.56 -4.26
N VAL A 521 25.31 12.54 -5.42
CA VAL A 521 24.41 11.48 -5.85
C VAL A 521 24.97 10.77 -7.08
N ARG A 522 24.79 9.46 -7.17
CA ARG A 522 25.23 8.66 -8.32
C ARG A 522 24.22 8.70 -9.45
N ARG A 523 24.65 8.41 -10.69
CA ARG A 523 23.76 8.31 -11.86
C ARG A 523 22.62 7.30 -11.63
N SER A 524 22.91 6.15 -11.04
CA SER A 524 21.91 5.12 -10.78
C SER A 524 20.83 5.58 -9.79
N MET A 525 21.10 6.60 -8.95
CA MET A 525 20.14 7.15 -7.99
C MET A 525 19.10 8.05 -8.65
N LEU A 526 19.39 8.63 -9.82
CA LEU A 526 18.48 9.48 -10.58
C LEU A 526 17.36 8.64 -11.21
N LYS A 527 16.17 8.71 -10.62
CA LYS A 527 15.00 7.98 -11.10
C LYS A 527 14.20 8.77 -12.14
N ILE A 528 14.22 10.10 -12.04
CA ILE A 528 13.69 11.03 -13.02
C ILE A 528 14.70 12.17 -13.19
N LYS A 529 15.03 12.49 -14.45
CA LYS A 529 15.97 13.55 -14.80
C LYS A 529 15.25 14.90 -14.90
N HIS A 530 16.03 15.96 -14.74
CA HIS A 530 15.58 17.32 -15.02
C HIS A 530 15.24 17.45 -16.52
N ASP A 531 14.38 18.42 -16.81
CA ASP A 531 14.02 18.81 -18.17
C ASP A 531 14.30 20.30 -18.27
N GLU A 532 15.33 20.64 -19.03
CA GLU A 532 15.83 21.99 -19.19
C GLU A 532 14.76 22.94 -19.75
N LYS A 533 13.79 22.40 -20.51
CA LYS A 533 12.66 23.17 -21.03
C LYS A 533 11.73 23.71 -19.94
N LEU A 534 11.78 23.12 -18.75
CA LEU A 534 11.01 23.54 -17.57
C LEU A 534 11.90 24.19 -16.52
N SER A 535 13.11 24.63 -16.88
CA SER A 535 13.99 25.36 -15.97
C SER A 535 13.31 26.62 -15.45
N GLY A 536 13.38 26.85 -14.14
CA GLY A 536 12.70 27.97 -13.47
C GLY A 536 11.22 27.77 -13.17
N ALA A 537 10.60 26.67 -13.62
CA ALA A 537 9.23 26.35 -13.21
C ALA A 537 9.17 26.05 -11.70
N PRO A 538 8.05 26.39 -11.01
CA PRO A 538 7.86 26.02 -9.62
C PRO A 538 7.99 24.51 -9.41
N THR A 539 8.84 24.11 -8.48
CA THR A 539 9.06 22.71 -8.12
C THR A 539 9.15 22.53 -6.62
N VAL A 540 8.74 21.36 -6.15
CA VAL A 540 8.88 20.94 -4.75
C VAL A 540 10.31 20.47 -4.55
N ASN A 541 11.07 21.26 -3.80
CA ASN A 541 12.38 20.84 -3.32
C ASN A 541 12.22 20.23 -1.92
N SER A 542 12.68 19.00 -1.74
CA SER A 542 12.60 18.27 -0.47
C SER A 542 13.69 17.22 -0.34
N PHE A 543 14.22 17.07 0.87
CA PHE A 543 15.09 15.95 1.25
C PHE A 543 14.36 15.13 2.31
N GLU A 544 13.99 13.90 1.95
CA GLU A 544 13.06 13.07 2.68
C GLU A 544 13.79 11.84 3.26
N VAL A 545 14.09 11.90 4.56
CA VAL A 545 14.74 10.82 5.31
C VAL A 545 13.74 9.69 5.55
N VAL A 546 14.11 8.48 5.16
CA VAL A 546 13.23 7.30 5.25
C VAL A 546 13.64 6.41 6.40
N ALA A 547 14.94 6.19 6.54
CA ALA A 547 15.53 5.42 7.60
C ALA A 547 16.99 5.85 7.80
N THR A 548 17.51 5.66 9.00
CA THR A 548 18.91 5.87 9.34
C THR A 548 19.54 4.60 9.85
N SER A 549 20.87 4.51 9.77
CA SER A 549 21.64 3.45 10.44
C SER A 549 21.38 3.51 11.93
N ASN A 550 20.88 2.41 12.48
CA ASN A 550 20.58 2.24 13.89
C ASN A 550 21.40 1.07 14.43
N LYS A 551 21.52 0.95 15.76
CA LYS A 551 22.17 -0.20 16.37
C LYS A 551 21.50 -1.50 15.87
N PRO A 552 22.26 -2.46 15.31
CA PRO A 552 21.69 -3.73 14.87
C PRO A 552 20.98 -4.42 16.03
N LYS A 553 19.78 -4.94 15.76
CA LYS A 553 19.10 -5.86 16.67
C LYS A 553 19.61 -7.28 16.41
N ASP A 554 19.50 -8.15 17.42
CA ASP A 554 19.77 -9.56 17.23
C ASP A 554 18.86 -10.14 16.15
N ALA A 555 19.47 -10.67 15.08
CA ALA A 555 18.75 -11.31 13.99
C ALA A 555 18.57 -12.81 14.29
N ALA A 556 17.37 -13.33 14.06
CA ALA A 556 17.10 -14.76 14.14
C ALA A 556 17.40 -15.44 12.80
N VAL A 557 17.83 -16.70 12.86
CA VAL A 557 18.03 -17.53 11.67
C VAL A 557 16.68 -17.90 11.05
N SER A 558 16.51 -17.66 9.75
CA SER A 558 15.28 -18.04 9.04
C SER A 558 15.34 -19.48 8.53
N LYS A 559 14.20 -20.17 8.48
CA LYS A 559 14.06 -21.52 7.88
C LYS A 559 14.56 -21.62 6.44
N ASN A 560 14.48 -20.53 5.69
CA ASN A 560 14.96 -20.50 4.31
C ASN A 560 16.49 -20.49 4.27
N LEU A 561 17.12 -19.73 5.17
CA LEU A 561 18.57 -19.69 5.28
C LEU A 561 19.12 -21.05 5.72
N ILE A 562 18.43 -21.73 6.63
CA ILE A 562 18.72 -23.11 7.05
C ILE A 562 18.77 -24.05 5.83
N ALA A 563 17.73 -24.03 4.98
CA ALA A 563 17.70 -24.85 3.77
C ALA A 563 18.83 -24.51 2.78
N LEU A 564 19.13 -23.21 2.61
CA LEU A 564 20.19 -22.75 1.70
C LEU A 564 21.59 -23.12 2.20
N LEU A 565 21.83 -23.06 3.51
CA LEU A 565 23.10 -23.47 4.11
C LEU A 565 23.33 -24.98 3.93
N HIS A 566 22.29 -25.79 4.11
CA HIS A 566 22.38 -27.22 3.83
C HIS A 566 22.68 -27.49 2.35
N TYR A 567 21.96 -26.83 1.43
CA TYR A 567 22.21 -26.94 -0.01
C TYR A 567 23.61 -26.44 -0.41
N GLY A 568 24.10 -25.38 0.24
CA GLY A 568 25.43 -24.81 0.03
C GLY A 568 26.59 -25.67 0.54
N GLY A 569 26.32 -26.89 1.01
CA GLY A 569 27.35 -27.86 1.40
C GLY A 569 27.95 -27.63 2.78
N VAL A 570 27.27 -26.89 3.67
CA VAL A 570 27.70 -26.81 5.07
C VAL A 570 27.68 -28.22 5.68
N PRO A 571 28.79 -28.71 6.27
CA PRO A 571 28.86 -30.05 6.86
C PRO A 571 27.70 -30.32 7.82
N LYS A 572 27.08 -31.50 7.69
CA LYS A 572 25.81 -31.84 8.36
C LYS A 572 25.91 -31.75 9.89
N ASP A 573 27.01 -32.21 10.45
CA ASP A 573 27.33 -32.20 11.87
C ASP A 573 27.49 -30.76 12.40
N VAL A 574 28.28 -29.93 11.72
CA VAL A 574 28.44 -28.50 12.04
C VAL A 574 27.10 -27.77 11.95
N PHE A 575 26.34 -28.03 10.87
CA PHE A 575 25.05 -27.41 10.62
C PHE A 575 24.01 -27.76 11.69
N LEU A 576 23.86 -29.04 12.03
CA LEU A 576 22.89 -29.49 13.05
C LEU A 576 23.27 -28.97 14.44
N SER A 577 24.57 -28.91 14.76
CA SER A 577 25.06 -28.33 16.02
C SER A 577 24.70 -26.85 16.14
N MET A 578 25.03 -26.04 15.11
CA MET A 578 24.71 -24.61 15.10
C MET A 578 23.20 -24.34 15.11
N LEU A 579 22.42 -25.16 14.39
CA LEU A 579 20.96 -25.06 14.38
C LEU A 579 20.37 -25.40 15.76
N TRP A 580 20.88 -26.44 16.40
CA TRP A 580 20.47 -26.83 17.76
C TRP A 580 20.77 -25.72 18.77
N GLU A 581 21.95 -25.10 18.71
CA GLU A 581 22.30 -23.98 19.58
C GLU A 581 21.40 -22.75 19.32
N ALA A 582 21.18 -22.41 18.04
CA ALA A 582 20.34 -21.28 17.63
C ALA A 582 18.86 -21.43 18.04
N ILE A 583 18.35 -22.67 18.12
CA ILE A 583 17.00 -22.97 18.60
C ILE A 583 16.97 -23.04 20.14
N THR A 584 17.96 -23.66 20.76
CA THR A 584 18.02 -23.88 22.21
C THR A 584 18.25 -22.58 22.98
N LYS A 585 19.06 -21.66 22.45
CA LYS A 585 19.41 -20.39 23.14
C LYS A 585 18.18 -19.50 23.41
N PRO A 586 17.26 -19.23 22.45
CA PRO A 586 15.99 -18.57 22.74
C PRO A 586 15.07 -19.36 23.67
N LEU A 587 14.99 -20.68 23.50
CA LEU A 587 14.13 -21.54 24.33
C LEU A 587 14.61 -21.61 25.79
N SER A 588 15.91 -21.48 26.05
CA SER A 588 16.48 -21.47 27.41
C SER A 588 15.90 -20.36 28.30
N VAL A 589 15.39 -19.28 27.70
CA VAL A 589 14.70 -18.18 28.42
C VAL A 589 13.35 -18.64 28.96
N LEU A 590 12.65 -19.53 28.26
CA LEU A 590 11.38 -20.12 28.71
C LEU A 590 11.57 -21.08 29.90
N TYR A 591 12.76 -21.68 30.02
CA TYR A 591 13.11 -22.57 31.12
C TYR A 591 13.73 -21.85 32.34
N LYS A 592 13.91 -20.53 32.29
CA LYS A 592 14.31 -19.73 33.46
C LYS A 592 13.09 -19.48 34.36
N THR A 593 12.93 -20.35 35.35
CA THR A 593 11.88 -20.37 36.39
C THR A 593 11.64 -19.02 37.10
N LYS A 594 12.58 -18.05 37.03
CA LYS A 594 12.45 -16.71 37.63
C LYS A 594 11.56 -15.73 36.84
N ALA A 595 11.34 -15.92 35.53
CA ALA A 595 10.45 -15.05 34.75
C ALA A 595 8.95 -15.37 34.99
N ALA A 596 8.63 -16.66 35.22
CA ALA A 596 7.28 -17.11 35.54
C ALA A 596 6.77 -16.60 36.90
N VAL A 597 7.66 -16.39 37.88
CA VAL A 597 7.29 -15.89 39.22
C VAL A 597 6.98 -14.39 39.22
N ARG A 598 7.68 -13.58 38.40
CA ARG A 598 7.38 -12.15 38.26
C ARG A 598 6.03 -11.91 37.54
N ALA A 599 5.71 -12.69 36.51
CA ALA A 599 4.41 -12.58 35.83
C ALA A 599 3.20 -12.95 36.71
N ARG A 600 3.40 -13.81 37.73
CA ARG A 600 2.36 -14.17 38.70
C ARG A 600 2.15 -13.08 39.77
N SER A 601 3.22 -12.39 40.17
CA SER A 601 3.16 -11.35 41.22
C SER A 601 2.38 -10.11 40.78
N TYR A 602 2.42 -9.74 39.49
CA TYR A 602 1.62 -8.63 38.95
C TYR A 602 0.14 -8.94 38.74
N ARG A 603 -0.29 -10.22 38.76
CA ARG A 603 -1.72 -10.57 38.69
C ARG A 603 -2.41 -10.68 40.05
N VAL A 604 -1.65 -10.77 41.14
CA VAL A 604 -2.22 -10.86 42.50
C VAL A 604 -2.34 -9.48 43.15
N ALA A 605 -1.46 -8.52 42.83
CA ALA A 605 -1.55 -7.14 43.34
C ALA A 605 -2.71 -6.31 42.73
N GLY A 606 -3.35 -6.78 41.66
CA GLY A 606 -4.48 -6.09 41.00
C GLY A 606 -5.88 -6.53 41.44
N LYS A 607 -6.01 -7.41 42.46
CA LYS A 607 -7.31 -7.94 42.91
C LYS A 607 -7.65 -7.70 44.38
N HIS A 608 -6.85 -6.94 45.12
CA HIS A 608 -7.19 -6.46 46.47
C HIS A 608 -7.07 -4.94 46.55
N SER A 609 -8.04 -4.24 45.95
CA SER A 609 -8.44 -2.90 46.40
C SER A 609 -9.91 -2.70 46.06
N SER A 610 -10.77 -3.34 46.84
CA SER A 610 -12.18 -2.99 46.95
C SER A 610 -12.59 -3.29 48.39
N ARG A 611 -13.16 -2.27 49.04
CA ARG A 611 -13.72 -2.23 50.40
C ARG A 611 -12.73 -1.89 51.52
N GLU A 612 -12.61 -0.60 51.78
CA GLU A 612 -12.91 -0.09 53.12
C GLU A 612 -13.79 1.16 52.98
N ILE A 613 -15.08 0.97 53.26
CA ILE A 613 -15.95 2.04 53.75
C ILE A 613 -15.63 2.12 55.24
N ARG A 614 -15.29 3.30 55.75
CA ARG A 614 -15.42 3.59 57.18
C ARG A 614 -16.13 4.93 57.42
N PRO A 615 -16.87 5.00 58.53
CA PRO A 615 -17.92 5.98 58.75
C PRO A 615 -17.37 7.23 59.43
N THR A 616 -17.93 8.38 59.07
CA THR A 616 -18.61 9.37 59.93
C THR A 616 -19.16 10.46 59.04
#